data_AF-A0A956CIE6-F1
#
_entry.id   AF-A0A956CIE6-F1
#
_cell.length_a   1.000
_cell.length_b   1.000
_cell.length_c   1.000
_cell.angle_alpha   90.00
_cell.angle_beta   90.00
_cell.angle_gamma   90.00
#
_symmetry.space_group_name_H-M   'P 1'
#
loop_
_entity.id
_entity.type
_entity.pdbx_description
1 polymer ?
#
loop_
_entity_poly.entity_id
_entity_poly.type
_entity_poly.pdbx_seq_one_letter_code
_entity_poly.pdbx_strand_id
1 'polypeptide(L)'
;MSRAHGNAHVRRLLSLVVVLMAMLFGASAWAAPEVRTGVTEVEEPEQLAEKPPPVTADARHQAPGDAPRLGAAHELTIPKPPASFNTHDAGWIRFAYLPAVRERVQPLIMEADSVRADLSARLGRPVLNDVTVYIARTPGEMATLAPEGAPFPKYAAGVAYSDIGLILLTIHPVNPNAQHDLAEVFRHELAHVALHDAVKGRAVPRWFNEGFAVFASGESSFPRLQTLWSATTSNQLLPLSRLERSFPADAVTASVAYAEAADVVRFLVRKQDQQRFVSMIGRVREGQSFNSSMQDAYGLDLASLEYEWREDVAKRYTFWPVLFGGSIVWVGAIGLFVWGWRRRRKRDKATLARWTKEEAMEDELRRRLREAEENGRVRIVFARAQNDAPDDLPPPLPEGEVPKIEHEGRWHTLH
;
A
#
# COMPACT_ATOMS: atom_id res chain seq x y z
N MET A 1 -21.79 44.81 16.80
CA MET A 1 -20.37 44.52 16.47
C MET A 1 -19.85 43.38 17.36
N SER A 2 -20.08 42.11 17.00
CA SER A 2 -19.41 40.96 17.63
C SER A 2 -19.58 39.70 16.79
N ARG A 3 -18.95 39.65 15.61
CA ARG A 3 -18.88 38.42 14.79
C ARG A 3 -17.60 38.29 13.94
N ALA A 4 -16.62 39.18 14.12
CA ALA A 4 -15.41 39.23 13.28
C ALA A 4 -14.16 38.61 13.92
N HIS A 5 -14.18 38.19 15.19
CA HIS A 5 -12.96 37.74 15.90
C HIS A 5 -12.76 36.21 15.97
N GLY A 6 -13.71 35.40 15.48
CA GLY A 6 -13.60 33.92 15.48
C GLY A 6 -12.79 33.32 14.32
N ASN A 7 -12.67 34.02 13.18
CA ASN A 7 -12.08 33.45 11.96
C ASN A 7 -10.56 33.60 11.84
N ALA A 8 -9.94 34.47 12.66
CA ALA A 8 -8.49 34.69 12.60
C ALA A 8 -7.69 33.55 13.27
N HIS A 9 -8.23 32.95 14.34
CA HIS A 9 -7.58 31.85 15.04
C HIS A 9 -7.70 30.52 14.30
N VAL A 10 -8.85 30.24 13.68
CA VAL A 10 -9.07 29.02 12.88
C VAL A 10 -8.19 29.02 11.62
N ARG A 11 -8.05 30.17 10.94
CA ARG A 11 -7.12 30.30 9.81
C ARG A 11 -5.67 30.10 10.20
N ARG A 12 -5.22 30.65 11.35
CA ARG A 12 -3.84 30.47 11.84
C ARG A 12 -3.54 29.03 12.25
N LEU A 13 -4.51 28.30 12.80
CA LEU A 13 -4.37 26.88 13.12
C LEU A 13 -4.32 25.99 11.88
N LEU A 14 -5.13 26.27 10.84
CA LEU A 14 -5.02 25.55 9.56
C LEU A 14 -3.68 25.80 8.87
N SER A 15 -3.16 27.04 8.89
CA SER A 15 -1.84 27.36 8.33
C SER A 15 -0.72 26.62 9.06
N LEU A 16 -0.82 26.46 10.38
CA LEU A 16 0.19 25.74 11.18
C LEU A 16 0.20 24.24 10.87
N VAL A 17 -0.97 23.64 10.64
CA VAL A 17 -1.10 22.21 10.28
C VAL A 17 -0.56 21.93 8.88
N VAL A 18 -0.79 22.83 7.92
CA VAL A 18 -0.22 22.73 6.57
C VAL A 18 1.31 22.84 6.59
N VAL A 19 1.86 23.75 7.40
CA VAL A 19 3.32 23.90 7.57
C VAL A 19 3.94 22.69 8.29
N LEU A 20 3.25 22.10 9.28
CA LEU A 20 3.73 20.91 9.98
C LEU A 20 3.73 19.66 9.08
N MET A 21 2.73 19.54 8.19
CA MET A 21 2.68 18.49 7.17
C MET A 21 3.80 18.64 6.12
N ALA A 22 4.14 19.87 5.74
CA ALA A 22 5.23 20.16 4.80
C ALA A 22 6.63 19.90 5.37
N MET A 23 6.79 19.85 6.70
CA MET A 23 8.07 19.52 7.35
C MET A 23 8.29 18.01 7.54
N LEU A 24 7.23 17.19 7.50
CA LEU A 24 7.31 15.73 7.65
C LEU A 24 7.51 15.00 6.32
N PHE A 25 7.16 15.63 5.20
CA PHE A 25 7.40 15.13 3.84
C PHE A 25 8.38 16.08 3.14
N GLY A 26 9.61 15.62 2.94
CA GLY A 26 10.75 16.46 2.50
C GLY A 26 10.41 17.49 1.42
N ALA A 27 10.95 18.69 1.60
CA ALA A 27 10.70 19.91 0.81
C ALA A 27 11.16 19.86 -0.67
N SER A 28 11.46 18.69 -1.24
CA SER A 28 11.83 18.55 -2.66
C SER A 28 10.65 18.25 -3.58
N ALA A 29 9.43 18.09 -3.05
CA ALA A 29 8.24 17.80 -3.86
C ALA A 29 7.34 19.02 -4.17
N TRP A 30 7.74 20.23 -3.76
CA TRP A 30 6.94 21.47 -3.89
C TRP A 30 7.70 22.59 -4.62
N ALA A 31 8.53 22.24 -5.61
CA ALA A 31 9.06 23.25 -6.53
C ALA A 31 8.02 23.53 -7.63
N ALA A 32 7.36 24.68 -7.55
CA ALA A 32 6.57 25.20 -8.66
C ALA A 32 7.51 25.56 -9.83
N PRO A 33 7.21 25.18 -11.08
CA PRO A 33 7.99 25.62 -12.22
C PRO A 33 7.81 27.13 -12.43
N GLU A 34 8.92 27.81 -12.66
CA GLU A 34 9.02 29.25 -12.90
C GLU A 34 8.29 29.60 -14.21
N VAL A 35 7.10 30.20 -14.12
CA VAL A 35 6.33 30.65 -15.28
C VAL A 35 6.95 31.95 -15.80
N ARG A 36 7.67 31.87 -16.93
CA ARG A 36 8.01 33.05 -17.73
C ARG A 36 6.76 33.59 -18.40
N THR A 37 6.34 34.80 -18.03
CA THR A 37 5.29 35.54 -18.75
C THR A 37 5.88 36.13 -20.03
N GLY A 38 5.60 35.48 -21.16
CA GLY A 38 5.75 36.06 -22.49
C GLY A 38 4.36 36.33 -23.07
N VAL A 39 4.06 37.58 -23.40
CA VAL A 39 2.84 37.95 -24.11
C VAL A 39 3.07 37.64 -25.59
N THR A 40 2.26 36.72 -26.14
CA THR A 40 2.12 36.56 -27.59
C THR A 40 0.65 36.73 -27.91
N GLU A 41 0.36 37.81 -28.62
CA GLU A 41 -0.95 38.15 -29.15
C GLU A 41 -1.25 37.22 -30.33
N VAL A 42 -2.32 36.43 -30.23
CA VAL A 42 -2.82 35.58 -31.32
C VAL A 42 -4.29 35.93 -31.51
N GLU A 43 -4.60 36.44 -32.69
CA GLU A 43 -5.95 36.79 -33.16
C GLU A 43 -6.90 35.58 -33.10
N GLU A 44 -8.13 35.87 -32.69
CA GLU A 44 -9.25 34.95 -32.51
C GLU A 44 -9.92 34.66 -33.87
N PRO A 45 -10.16 33.39 -34.27
CA PRO A 45 -11.04 33.12 -35.39
C PRO A 45 -12.49 32.95 -34.93
N GLU A 46 -13.32 33.72 -35.60
CA GLU A 46 -14.77 33.85 -35.63
C GLU A 46 -15.54 32.51 -35.48
N GLN A 47 -16.45 32.46 -34.49
CA GLN A 47 -17.33 31.33 -34.20
C GLN A 47 -18.48 31.24 -35.23
N LEU A 48 -18.43 30.24 -36.11
CA LEU A 48 -19.61 29.74 -36.82
C LEU A 48 -20.24 28.61 -35.99
N ALA A 49 -21.36 28.93 -35.35
CA ALA A 49 -22.17 28.01 -34.58
C ALA A 49 -22.91 27.04 -35.51
N GLU A 50 -22.40 25.81 -35.64
CA GLU A 50 -23.13 24.70 -36.25
C GLU A 50 -23.76 23.81 -35.17
N LYS A 51 -25.09 23.71 -35.21
CA LYS A 51 -25.92 22.94 -34.27
C LYS A 51 -25.62 21.44 -34.43
N PRO A 52 -25.34 20.69 -33.34
CA PRO A 52 -25.02 19.26 -33.49
C PRO A 52 -26.24 18.49 -34.03
N PRO A 53 -26.04 17.56 -34.97
CA PRO A 53 -27.13 16.78 -35.56
C PRO A 53 -27.77 15.84 -34.52
N PRO A 54 -29.04 15.42 -34.74
CA PRO A 54 -29.76 14.58 -33.80
C PRO A 54 -29.08 13.21 -33.66
N VAL A 55 -28.97 12.77 -32.40
CA VAL A 55 -28.34 11.53 -31.98
C VAL A 55 -29.16 10.34 -32.50
N THR A 56 -28.63 9.60 -33.46
CA THR A 56 -29.14 8.30 -33.87
C THR A 56 -28.58 7.20 -32.96
N ALA A 57 -29.42 6.24 -32.59
CA ALA A 57 -29.18 5.18 -31.61
C ALA A 57 -28.21 4.07 -32.05
N ASP A 58 -27.23 4.36 -32.92
CA ASP A 58 -26.38 3.33 -33.56
C ASP A 58 -24.86 3.61 -33.45
N ALA A 59 -24.45 4.34 -32.42
CA ALA A 59 -23.03 4.50 -32.09
C ALA A 59 -22.55 3.26 -31.32
N ARG A 60 -22.09 2.27 -32.07
CA ARG A 60 -21.43 1.06 -31.57
C ARG A 60 -20.43 1.38 -30.45
N HIS A 61 -20.69 0.74 -29.32
CA HIS A 61 -19.95 0.80 -28.06
C HIS A 61 -18.45 0.60 -28.29
N GLN A 62 -17.64 1.59 -27.91
CA GLN A 62 -16.19 1.54 -28.04
C GLN A 62 -15.61 0.65 -26.93
N ALA A 63 -14.72 -0.26 -27.31
CA ALA A 63 -13.99 -1.14 -26.41
C ALA A 63 -13.25 -0.34 -25.30
N PRO A 64 -12.92 -0.98 -24.15
CA PRO A 64 -12.07 -0.39 -23.11
C PRO A 64 -10.83 0.34 -23.66
N GLY A 65 -10.23 1.25 -22.88
CA GLY A 65 -9.13 2.10 -23.39
C GLY A 65 -7.93 1.33 -23.92
N ASP A 66 -7.74 0.16 -23.32
CA ASP A 66 -6.68 -0.78 -23.60
C ASP A 66 -7.18 -1.95 -24.47
N ALA A 67 -8.49 -2.05 -24.68
CA ALA A 67 -9.07 -3.05 -25.56
C ALA A 67 -9.01 -2.60 -27.02
N PRO A 68 -8.73 -3.52 -27.95
CA PRO A 68 -8.57 -3.22 -29.37
C PRO A 68 -9.87 -2.65 -29.96
N ARG A 69 -9.75 -1.62 -30.80
CA ARG A 69 -10.89 -1.09 -31.54
C ARG A 69 -11.23 -2.05 -32.67
N LEU A 70 -12.33 -2.79 -32.50
CA LEU A 70 -12.82 -3.71 -33.52
C LEU A 70 -13.50 -2.92 -34.64
N GLY A 71 -12.89 -2.93 -35.82
CA GLY A 71 -13.57 -2.55 -37.06
C GLY A 71 -14.70 -3.53 -37.37
N ALA A 72 -15.77 -3.04 -37.98
CA ALA A 72 -16.96 -3.84 -38.27
C ALA A 72 -16.64 -5.15 -39.04
N ALA A 73 -17.16 -6.27 -38.53
CA ALA A 73 -17.43 -7.51 -39.28
C ALA A 73 -16.25 -8.28 -39.89
N HIS A 74 -15.08 -8.34 -39.23
CA HIS A 74 -14.13 -9.43 -39.46
C HIS A 74 -14.14 -10.37 -38.25
N GLU A 75 -14.38 -11.65 -38.49
CA GLU A 75 -14.27 -12.71 -37.50
C GLU A 75 -12.80 -12.80 -37.08
N LEU A 76 -12.49 -12.28 -35.89
CA LEU A 76 -11.14 -12.34 -35.38
C LEU A 76 -10.75 -13.80 -35.16
N THR A 77 -9.53 -14.15 -35.57
CA THR A 77 -8.97 -15.47 -35.32
C THR A 77 -7.76 -15.33 -34.41
N ILE A 78 -7.58 -16.30 -33.52
CA ILE A 78 -6.41 -16.34 -32.64
C ILE A 78 -5.19 -16.70 -33.52
N PRO A 79 -4.16 -15.85 -33.62
CA PRO A 79 -2.95 -16.16 -34.38
C PRO A 79 -2.29 -17.43 -33.85
N LYS A 80 -1.67 -18.24 -34.70
CA LYS A 80 -0.87 -19.39 -34.21
C LYS A 80 0.35 -18.87 -33.45
N PRO A 81 0.70 -19.49 -32.30
CA PRO A 81 1.89 -19.07 -31.56
C PRO A 81 3.14 -19.32 -32.41
N PRO A 82 4.17 -18.46 -32.33
CA PRO A 82 5.42 -18.69 -33.04
C PRO A 82 6.05 -20.04 -32.66
N ALA A 83 6.74 -20.70 -33.59
CA ALA A 83 7.35 -22.01 -33.35
C ALA A 83 8.41 -22.02 -32.23
N SER A 84 8.95 -20.84 -31.87
CA SER A 84 9.88 -20.65 -30.76
C SER A 84 9.22 -20.63 -29.37
N PHE A 85 7.90 -20.63 -29.29
CA PHE A 85 7.16 -20.57 -28.04
C PHE A 85 6.91 -21.98 -27.50
N ASN A 86 7.08 -22.14 -26.18
CA ASN A 86 6.53 -23.28 -25.46
C ASN A 86 5.04 -23.06 -25.24
N THR A 87 4.28 -24.15 -25.31
CA THR A 87 2.86 -24.16 -24.97
C THR A 87 2.60 -24.95 -23.70
N HIS A 88 1.64 -24.50 -22.91
CA HIS A 88 1.13 -25.23 -21.76
C HIS A 88 -0.40 -25.19 -21.78
N ASP A 89 -1.02 -26.35 -21.80
CA ASP A 89 -2.48 -26.51 -21.82
C ASP A 89 -2.96 -27.01 -20.45
N ALA A 90 -3.83 -26.22 -19.82
CA ALA A 90 -4.47 -26.53 -18.53
C ALA A 90 -5.99 -26.80 -18.70
N GLY A 91 -6.41 -27.20 -19.90
CA GLY A 91 -7.79 -27.55 -20.24
C GLY A 91 -8.62 -26.34 -20.66
N TRP A 92 -8.89 -25.43 -19.73
CA TRP A 92 -9.68 -24.22 -20.01
C TRP A 92 -8.84 -23.01 -20.44
N ILE A 93 -7.53 -23.08 -20.20
CA ILE A 93 -6.57 -22.03 -20.52
C ILE A 93 -5.31 -22.61 -21.14
N ARG A 94 -4.85 -21.96 -22.21
CA ARG A 94 -3.64 -22.32 -22.97
C ARG A 94 -2.66 -21.16 -22.93
N PHE A 95 -1.47 -21.40 -22.38
CA PHE A 95 -0.38 -20.41 -22.36
C PHE A 95 0.59 -20.70 -23.51
N ALA A 96 1.01 -19.65 -24.22
CA ALA A 96 2.17 -19.70 -25.11
C ALA A 96 3.17 -18.61 -24.71
N TYR A 97 4.42 -19.00 -24.51
CA TYR A 97 5.47 -18.10 -24.04
C TYR A 97 6.85 -18.56 -24.50
N LEU A 98 7.82 -17.63 -24.54
CA LEU A 98 9.20 -17.99 -24.85
C LEU A 98 9.83 -18.84 -23.73
N PRO A 99 10.66 -19.86 -24.05
CA PRO A 99 11.32 -20.68 -23.05
C PRO A 99 12.08 -19.87 -21.98
N ALA A 100 12.69 -18.75 -22.38
CA ALA A 100 13.47 -17.86 -21.51
C ALA A 100 12.65 -17.16 -20.40
N VAL A 101 11.31 -17.07 -20.53
CA VAL A 101 10.46 -16.39 -19.54
C VAL A 101 9.68 -17.35 -18.65
N ARG A 102 9.96 -18.66 -18.76
CA ARG A 102 9.24 -19.73 -18.04
C ARG A 102 9.10 -19.47 -16.54
N GLU A 103 10.17 -19.05 -15.87
CA GLU A 103 10.16 -18.80 -14.42
C GLU A 103 9.16 -17.72 -14.01
N ARG A 104 8.92 -16.72 -14.88
CA ARG A 104 7.94 -15.67 -14.64
C ARG A 104 6.51 -16.08 -14.98
N VAL A 105 6.33 -17.05 -15.87
CA VAL A 105 5.01 -17.55 -16.28
C VAL A 105 4.50 -18.64 -15.35
N GLN A 106 5.39 -19.42 -14.74
CA GLN A 106 5.02 -20.54 -13.87
C GLN A 106 4.07 -20.14 -12.72
N PRO A 107 4.23 -19.00 -12.03
CA PRO A 107 3.27 -18.55 -11.02
C PRO A 107 1.86 -18.31 -11.59
N LEU A 108 1.75 -17.70 -12.78
CA LEU A 108 0.45 -17.46 -13.43
C LEU A 108 -0.27 -18.77 -13.72
N ILE A 109 0.47 -19.78 -14.22
CA ILE A 109 -0.08 -21.12 -14.48
C ILE A 109 -0.60 -21.74 -13.17
N MET A 110 0.16 -21.64 -12.08
CA MET A 110 -0.22 -22.21 -10.78
C MET A 110 -1.43 -21.50 -10.15
N GLU A 111 -1.57 -20.20 -10.35
CA GLU A 111 -2.67 -19.41 -9.79
C GLU A 111 -3.94 -19.44 -10.64
N ALA A 112 -3.85 -19.80 -11.94
CA ALA A 112 -4.95 -19.67 -12.90
C ALA A 112 -6.28 -20.27 -12.41
N ASP A 113 -6.28 -21.50 -11.88
CA ASP A 113 -7.50 -22.15 -11.40
C ASP A 113 -8.12 -21.42 -10.21
N SER A 114 -7.29 -20.90 -9.29
CA SER A 114 -7.77 -20.13 -8.14
C SER A 114 -8.39 -18.80 -8.57
N VAL A 115 -7.79 -18.13 -9.56
CA VAL A 115 -8.31 -16.89 -10.13
C VAL A 115 -9.63 -17.15 -10.84
N ARG A 116 -9.73 -18.22 -11.66
CA ARG A 116 -11.00 -18.60 -12.30
C ARG A 116 -12.09 -18.89 -11.27
N ALA A 117 -11.76 -19.59 -10.18
CA ALA A 117 -12.72 -19.90 -9.12
C ALA A 117 -13.24 -18.62 -8.42
N ASP A 118 -12.35 -17.68 -8.10
CA ASP A 118 -12.71 -16.39 -7.51
C ASP A 118 -13.59 -15.55 -8.45
N LEU A 119 -13.21 -15.44 -9.74
CA LEU A 119 -14.01 -14.74 -10.75
C LEU A 119 -15.40 -15.38 -10.93
N SER A 120 -15.46 -16.72 -10.99
CA SER A 120 -16.73 -17.46 -11.10
C SER A 120 -17.63 -17.23 -9.88
N ALA A 121 -17.05 -17.21 -8.68
CA ALA A 121 -17.79 -16.95 -7.45
C ALA A 121 -18.34 -15.50 -7.41
N ARG A 122 -17.53 -14.51 -7.80
CA ARG A 122 -17.95 -13.10 -7.86
C ARG A 122 -19.07 -12.88 -8.87
N LEU A 123 -18.97 -13.48 -10.06
CA LEU A 123 -19.95 -13.36 -11.14
C LEU A 123 -21.17 -14.29 -10.93
N GLY A 124 -21.11 -15.18 -9.94
CA GLY A 124 -22.18 -16.11 -9.57
C GLY A 124 -22.46 -17.18 -10.61
N ARG A 125 -21.48 -17.49 -11.46
CA ARG A 125 -21.57 -18.53 -12.51
C ARG A 125 -20.18 -18.95 -12.98
N PRO A 126 -20.04 -20.19 -13.50
CA PRO A 126 -18.83 -20.58 -14.20
C PRO A 126 -18.56 -19.66 -15.40
N VAL A 127 -17.29 -19.29 -15.57
CA VAL A 127 -16.75 -18.45 -16.65
C VAL A 127 -15.41 -19.00 -17.11
N LEU A 128 -14.91 -18.49 -18.24
CA LEU A 128 -13.58 -18.82 -18.79
C LEU A 128 -13.49 -20.28 -19.22
N ASN A 129 -14.25 -20.63 -20.25
CA ASN A 129 -14.31 -22.00 -20.77
C ASN A 129 -13.18 -22.32 -21.78
N ASP A 130 -12.71 -21.32 -22.53
CA ASP A 130 -11.56 -21.42 -23.44
C ASP A 130 -10.86 -20.05 -23.49
N VAL A 131 -9.62 -20.02 -23.01
CA VAL A 131 -8.78 -18.83 -22.97
C VAL A 131 -7.40 -19.15 -23.54
N THR A 132 -6.88 -18.29 -24.39
CA THR A 132 -5.50 -18.35 -24.86
C THR A 132 -4.72 -17.17 -24.33
N VAL A 133 -3.55 -17.40 -23.74
CA VAL A 133 -2.67 -16.37 -23.19
C VAL A 133 -1.33 -16.40 -23.91
N TYR A 134 -0.98 -15.32 -24.60
CA TYR A 134 0.33 -15.15 -25.22
C TYR A 134 1.18 -14.17 -24.43
N ILE A 135 2.39 -14.60 -24.07
CA ILE A 135 3.28 -13.83 -23.21
C ILE A 135 4.54 -13.48 -23.99
N ALA A 136 4.67 -12.20 -24.32
CA ALA A 136 5.78 -11.60 -25.03
C ALA A 136 6.80 -10.99 -24.06
N ARG A 137 8.05 -10.79 -24.52
CA ARG A 137 9.06 -10.07 -23.73
C ARG A 137 8.75 -8.58 -23.64
N THR A 138 8.40 -7.98 -24.77
CA THR A 138 8.24 -6.53 -24.91
C THR A 138 6.89 -6.17 -25.54
N PRO A 139 6.42 -4.92 -25.36
CA PRO A 139 5.23 -4.43 -26.05
C PRO A 139 5.31 -4.53 -27.57
N GLY A 140 6.51 -4.38 -28.15
CA GLY A 140 6.73 -4.54 -29.58
C GLY A 140 6.53 -5.99 -30.06
N GLU A 141 7.03 -6.97 -29.31
CA GLU A 141 6.78 -8.39 -29.60
C GLU A 141 5.31 -8.75 -29.40
N MET A 142 4.66 -8.22 -28.34
CA MET A 142 3.23 -8.41 -28.11
C MET A 142 2.37 -7.92 -29.27
N ALA A 143 2.74 -6.78 -29.88
CA ALA A 143 2.04 -6.24 -31.04
C ALA A 143 2.03 -7.19 -32.25
N THR A 144 3.06 -8.03 -32.40
CA THR A 144 3.13 -9.04 -33.47
C THR A 144 2.24 -10.26 -33.22
N LEU A 145 1.76 -10.43 -31.99
CA LEU A 145 0.88 -11.52 -31.57
C LEU A 145 -0.60 -11.13 -31.59
N ALA A 146 -0.91 -9.88 -31.96
CA ALA A 146 -2.27 -9.39 -32.11
C ALA A 146 -2.97 -10.03 -33.31
N PRO A 147 -4.28 -10.32 -33.22
CA PRO A 147 -5.10 -10.70 -34.37
C PRO A 147 -5.02 -9.71 -35.51
N GLU A 148 -5.03 -10.22 -36.75
CA GLU A 148 -5.11 -9.40 -37.94
C GLU A 148 -6.38 -8.52 -37.92
N GLY A 149 -6.24 -7.24 -38.28
CA GLY A 149 -7.36 -6.29 -38.28
C GLY A 149 -7.75 -5.73 -36.91
N ALA A 150 -7.12 -6.15 -35.81
CA ALA A 150 -7.35 -5.61 -34.48
C ALA A 150 -6.03 -5.28 -33.73
N PRO A 151 -5.19 -4.36 -34.25
CA PRO A 151 -4.00 -3.90 -33.54
C PRO A 151 -4.40 -3.11 -32.27
N PHE A 152 -3.59 -3.22 -31.22
CA PHE A 152 -3.84 -2.60 -29.91
C PHE A 152 -2.83 -1.45 -29.62
N PRO A 153 -3.02 -0.67 -28.55
CA PRO A 153 -2.13 0.45 -28.22
C PRO A 153 -0.71 0.00 -27.84
N LYS A 154 0.32 0.60 -28.44
CA LYS A 154 1.75 0.24 -28.25
C LYS A 154 2.27 0.37 -26.80
N TYR A 155 1.49 1.01 -25.93
CA TYR A 155 1.84 1.32 -24.53
C TYR A 155 1.08 0.44 -23.51
N ALA A 156 0.33 -0.57 -23.95
CA ALA A 156 -0.37 -1.46 -23.03
C ALA A 156 0.58 -2.53 -22.46
N ALA A 157 0.46 -2.80 -21.17
CA ALA A 157 1.21 -3.86 -20.47
C ALA A 157 0.59 -5.26 -20.70
N GLY A 158 -0.72 -5.28 -20.95
CA GLY A 158 -1.52 -6.43 -21.35
C GLY A 158 -2.73 -5.98 -22.18
N VAL A 159 -3.39 -6.91 -22.84
CA VAL A 159 -4.64 -6.66 -23.57
C VAL A 159 -5.50 -7.91 -23.65
N ALA A 160 -6.80 -7.75 -23.37
CA ALA A 160 -7.82 -8.76 -23.56
C ALA A 160 -8.64 -8.52 -24.84
N TYR A 161 -8.67 -9.54 -25.71
CA TYR A 161 -9.60 -9.69 -26.82
C TYR A 161 -10.73 -10.63 -26.37
N SER A 162 -11.65 -10.09 -25.55
CA SER A 162 -12.66 -10.90 -24.86
C SER A 162 -13.61 -11.68 -25.78
N ASP A 163 -13.85 -11.20 -27.00
CA ASP A 163 -14.69 -11.88 -28.00
C ASP A 163 -14.15 -13.24 -28.44
N ILE A 164 -12.82 -13.39 -28.43
CA ILE A 164 -12.13 -14.61 -28.88
C ILE A 164 -11.35 -15.28 -27.76
N GLY A 165 -11.50 -14.82 -26.51
CA GLY A 165 -10.81 -15.38 -25.35
C GLY A 165 -9.28 -15.28 -25.43
N LEU A 166 -8.73 -14.29 -26.14
CA LEU A 166 -7.28 -14.10 -26.25
C LEU A 166 -6.79 -13.00 -25.31
N ILE A 167 -5.74 -13.31 -24.54
CA ILE A 167 -5.02 -12.36 -23.69
C ILE A 167 -3.59 -12.27 -24.20
N LEU A 168 -3.09 -11.06 -24.38
CA LEU A 168 -1.68 -10.81 -24.64
C LEU A 168 -1.05 -10.10 -23.44
N LEU A 169 0.14 -10.53 -23.02
CA LEU A 169 0.87 -9.94 -21.89
C LEU A 169 2.31 -9.63 -22.28
N THR A 170 2.88 -8.64 -21.60
CA THR A 170 4.33 -8.33 -21.68
C THR A 170 5.03 -8.62 -20.36
N ILE A 171 6.26 -9.10 -20.45
CA ILE A 171 7.15 -9.33 -19.32
C ILE A 171 7.79 -8.03 -18.84
N HIS A 172 8.14 -7.13 -19.76
CA HIS A 172 8.73 -5.83 -19.44
C HIS A 172 7.72 -4.71 -19.62
N PRO A 173 7.60 -3.79 -18.64
CA PRO A 173 6.76 -2.63 -18.78
C PRO A 173 7.28 -1.73 -19.90
N VAL A 174 6.37 -0.91 -20.43
CA VAL A 174 6.69 0.12 -21.44
C VAL A 174 7.66 1.15 -20.86
N ASN A 175 7.49 1.50 -19.58
CA ASN A 175 8.35 2.43 -18.87
C ASN A 175 9.25 1.65 -17.89
N PRO A 176 10.60 1.75 -17.98
CA PRO A 176 11.52 1.00 -17.13
C PRO A 176 11.36 1.21 -15.62
N ASN A 177 10.79 2.35 -15.22
CA ASN A 177 10.57 2.73 -13.83
C ASN A 177 9.13 2.46 -13.34
N ALA A 178 8.26 1.89 -14.19
CA ALA A 178 6.90 1.55 -13.78
C ALA A 178 6.90 0.25 -12.96
N GLN A 179 6.04 0.19 -11.94
CA GLN A 179 5.73 -1.07 -11.28
C GLN A 179 5.01 -1.97 -12.29
N HIS A 180 5.48 -3.21 -12.42
CA HIS A 180 4.95 -4.18 -13.39
C HIS A 180 4.86 -5.55 -12.74
N ASP A 181 3.72 -5.83 -12.15
CA ASP A 181 3.39 -7.18 -11.68
C ASP A 181 2.64 -7.92 -12.79
N LEU A 182 3.32 -8.89 -13.41
CA LEU A 182 2.74 -9.70 -14.47
C LEU A 182 1.51 -10.48 -14.00
N ALA A 183 1.48 -10.93 -12.75
CA ALA A 183 0.34 -11.67 -12.21
C ALA A 183 -0.87 -10.75 -12.00
N GLU A 184 -0.63 -9.50 -11.57
CA GLU A 184 -1.66 -8.47 -11.48
C GLU A 184 -2.28 -8.15 -12.84
N VAL A 185 -1.44 -7.89 -13.86
CA VAL A 185 -1.91 -7.64 -15.24
C VAL A 185 -2.65 -8.87 -15.78
N PHE A 186 -2.15 -10.08 -15.54
CA PHE A 186 -2.86 -11.30 -15.93
C PHE A 186 -4.26 -11.40 -15.31
N ARG A 187 -4.39 -11.16 -13.99
CA ARG A 187 -5.70 -11.17 -13.33
C ARG A 187 -6.62 -10.07 -13.86
N HIS A 188 -6.08 -8.90 -14.18
CA HIS A 188 -6.81 -7.80 -14.79
C HIS A 188 -7.37 -8.20 -16.16
N GLU A 189 -6.53 -8.68 -17.08
CA GLU A 189 -6.98 -9.09 -18.42
C GLU A 189 -7.94 -10.28 -18.36
N LEU A 190 -7.70 -11.23 -17.44
CA LEU A 190 -8.59 -12.38 -17.27
C LEU A 190 -9.97 -11.96 -16.74
N ALA A 191 -10.05 -10.92 -15.92
CA ALA A 191 -11.31 -10.36 -15.43
C ALA A 191 -12.15 -9.74 -16.56
N HIS A 192 -11.52 -9.08 -17.55
CA HIS A 192 -12.21 -8.60 -18.76
C HIS A 192 -12.85 -9.75 -19.54
N VAL A 193 -12.11 -10.84 -19.77
CA VAL A 193 -12.63 -12.02 -20.48
C VAL A 193 -13.73 -12.71 -19.68
N ALA A 194 -13.57 -12.81 -18.35
CA ALA A 194 -14.54 -13.43 -17.47
C ALA A 194 -15.86 -12.66 -17.43
N LEU A 195 -15.80 -11.33 -17.33
CA LEU A 195 -16.98 -10.49 -17.35
C LEU A 195 -17.71 -10.60 -18.68
N HIS A 196 -16.97 -10.54 -19.79
CA HIS A 196 -17.51 -10.70 -21.14
C HIS A 196 -18.25 -12.04 -21.32
N ASP A 197 -17.64 -13.15 -20.89
CA ASP A 197 -18.27 -14.47 -20.91
C ASP A 197 -19.51 -14.51 -20.02
N ALA A 198 -19.43 -13.97 -18.79
CA ALA A 198 -20.55 -13.93 -17.87
C ALA A 198 -21.80 -13.24 -18.46
N VAL A 199 -21.60 -12.17 -19.22
CA VAL A 199 -22.68 -11.42 -19.87
C VAL A 199 -22.97 -11.84 -21.31
N LYS A 200 -22.35 -12.91 -21.84
CA LYS A 200 -22.46 -13.36 -23.25
C LYS A 200 -22.15 -12.24 -24.26
N GLY A 201 -21.11 -11.46 -23.99
CA GLY A 201 -20.68 -10.33 -24.84
C GLY A 201 -21.66 -9.18 -24.95
N ARG A 202 -22.67 -9.13 -24.08
CA ARG A 202 -23.57 -7.98 -23.97
C ARG A 202 -22.81 -6.76 -23.45
N ALA A 203 -23.17 -5.59 -23.97
CA ALA A 203 -22.52 -4.35 -23.63
C ALA A 203 -22.75 -3.98 -22.14
N VAL A 204 -21.68 -3.53 -21.50
CA VAL A 204 -21.68 -2.95 -20.16
C VAL A 204 -20.97 -1.58 -20.20
N PRO A 205 -21.28 -0.64 -19.29
CA PRO A 205 -20.57 0.62 -19.20
C PRO A 205 -19.06 0.44 -19.05
N ARG A 206 -18.30 1.37 -19.61
CA ARG A 206 -16.83 1.28 -19.56
C ARG A 206 -16.29 1.33 -18.13
N TRP A 207 -16.81 2.22 -17.29
CA TRP A 207 -16.45 2.26 -15.87
C TRP A 207 -16.70 0.92 -15.16
N PHE A 208 -17.74 0.19 -15.55
CA PHE A 208 -18.05 -1.09 -14.93
C PHE A 208 -17.05 -2.18 -15.34
N ASN A 209 -16.71 -2.21 -16.63
CA ASN A 209 -15.74 -3.16 -17.17
C ASN A 209 -14.34 -2.95 -16.57
N GLU A 210 -13.81 -1.73 -16.69
CA GLU A 210 -12.51 -1.35 -16.15
C GLU A 210 -12.47 -1.47 -14.62
N GLY A 211 -13.53 -1.03 -13.95
CA GLY A 211 -13.66 -1.12 -12.50
C GLY A 211 -13.67 -2.56 -12.01
N PHE A 212 -14.34 -3.47 -12.71
CA PHE A 212 -14.35 -4.89 -12.37
C PHE A 212 -12.97 -5.51 -12.56
N ALA A 213 -12.28 -5.19 -13.65
CA ALA A 213 -10.93 -5.69 -13.89
C ALA A 213 -9.92 -5.22 -12.84
N VAL A 214 -9.92 -3.93 -12.50
CA VAL A 214 -9.08 -3.37 -11.41
C VAL A 214 -9.46 -4.01 -10.07
N PHE A 215 -10.76 -4.09 -9.75
CA PHE A 215 -11.22 -4.68 -8.48
C PHE A 215 -10.84 -6.15 -8.34
N ALA A 216 -10.99 -6.95 -9.39
CA ALA A 216 -10.72 -8.39 -9.37
C ALA A 216 -9.22 -8.72 -9.46
N SER A 217 -8.42 -7.85 -10.09
CA SER A 217 -6.96 -8.05 -10.21
C SER A 217 -6.22 -7.97 -8.88
N GLY A 218 -6.82 -7.33 -7.87
CA GLY A 218 -6.13 -7.00 -6.63
C GLY A 218 -5.06 -5.91 -6.80
N GLU A 219 -5.10 -5.17 -7.92
CA GLU A 219 -4.17 -4.08 -8.23
C GLU A 219 -3.95 -3.18 -7.02
N SER A 220 -2.67 -2.91 -6.72
CA SER A 220 -2.18 -2.28 -5.49
C SER A 220 -3.20 -1.32 -4.88
N SER A 221 -3.98 -1.86 -3.94
CA SER A 221 -5.14 -1.17 -3.39
C SER A 221 -4.75 0.11 -2.66
N PHE A 222 -3.51 0.24 -2.19
CA PHE A 222 -3.03 1.38 -1.42
C PHE A 222 -2.84 2.66 -2.26
N PRO A 223 -2.04 2.69 -3.37
CA PRO A 223 -2.01 3.83 -4.29
C PRO A 223 -3.38 4.26 -4.81
N ARG A 224 -4.25 3.28 -5.13
CA ARG A 224 -5.62 3.54 -5.58
C ARG A 224 -6.47 4.16 -4.47
N LEU A 225 -6.37 3.63 -3.25
CA LEU A 225 -7.02 4.18 -2.05
C LEU A 225 -6.56 5.62 -1.77
N GLN A 226 -5.27 5.89 -1.88
CA GLN A 226 -4.71 7.23 -1.71
C GLN A 226 -5.21 8.20 -2.81
N THR A 227 -5.25 7.74 -4.06
CA THR A 227 -5.78 8.51 -5.19
C THR A 227 -7.24 8.86 -4.97
N LEU A 228 -8.05 7.87 -4.59
CA LEU A 228 -9.47 8.06 -4.31
C LEU A 228 -9.71 8.97 -3.08
N TRP A 229 -8.91 8.82 -2.03
CA TRP A 229 -8.96 9.70 -0.85
C TRP A 229 -8.65 11.15 -1.23
N SER A 230 -7.57 11.38 -1.97
CA SER A 230 -7.20 12.71 -2.45
C SER A 230 -8.30 13.31 -3.30
N ALA A 231 -8.81 12.57 -4.30
CA ALA A 231 -9.87 13.04 -5.18
C ALA A 231 -11.18 13.34 -4.42
N THR A 232 -11.52 12.54 -3.39
CA THR A 232 -12.68 12.78 -2.53
C THR A 232 -12.51 14.07 -1.72
N THR A 233 -11.36 14.25 -1.06
CA THR A 233 -11.11 15.43 -0.21
C THR A 233 -10.93 16.73 -1.00
N SER A 234 -10.43 16.66 -2.23
CA SER A 234 -10.25 17.79 -3.13
C SER A 234 -11.46 18.05 -4.04
N ASN A 235 -12.55 17.28 -3.90
CA ASN A 235 -13.74 17.36 -4.75
C ASN A 235 -13.43 17.24 -6.26
N GLN A 236 -12.52 16.34 -6.60
CA GLN A 236 -12.07 16.06 -7.98
C GLN A 236 -12.68 14.77 -8.54
N LEU A 237 -13.67 14.21 -7.85
CA LEU A 237 -14.31 12.98 -8.28
C LEU A 237 -15.12 13.18 -9.57
N LEU A 238 -15.02 12.27 -10.54
CA LEU A 238 -15.65 12.38 -11.86
C LEU A 238 -17.10 11.85 -11.82
N PRO A 239 -18.03 12.45 -12.60
CA PRO A 239 -19.37 11.89 -12.76
C PRO A 239 -19.32 10.53 -13.49
N LEU A 240 -20.10 9.54 -13.05
CA LEU A 240 -20.14 8.21 -13.67
C LEU A 240 -20.66 8.26 -15.11
N SER A 241 -21.54 9.21 -15.42
CA SER A 241 -22.01 9.47 -16.78
C SER A 241 -20.88 9.85 -17.75
N ARG A 242 -19.81 10.50 -17.26
CA ARG A 242 -18.61 10.78 -18.06
C ARG A 242 -17.81 9.50 -18.30
N LEU A 243 -17.73 8.62 -17.30
CA LEU A 243 -16.97 7.37 -17.36
C LEU A 243 -17.70 6.23 -18.08
N GLU A 244 -19.00 6.39 -18.37
CA GLU A 244 -19.79 5.41 -19.12
C GLU A 244 -19.24 5.19 -20.55
N ARG A 245 -18.75 6.26 -21.19
CA ARG A 245 -18.31 6.26 -22.60
C ARG A 245 -16.79 6.26 -22.77
N SER A 246 -16.05 7.01 -21.94
CA SER A 246 -14.62 7.23 -22.14
C SER A 246 -13.90 7.56 -20.85
N PHE A 247 -12.65 7.15 -20.76
CA PHE A 247 -11.76 7.56 -19.68
C PHE A 247 -10.92 8.78 -20.12
N PRO A 248 -10.50 9.64 -19.18
CA PRO A 248 -9.61 10.75 -19.47
C PRO A 248 -8.30 10.31 -20.12
N ALA A 249 -7.73 11.14 -20.99
CA ALA A 249 -6.46 10.85 -21.66
C ALA A 249 -5.24 11.22 -20.81
N ASP A 250 -5.38 12.18 -19.90
CA ASP A 250 -4.30 12.58 -19.01
C ASP A 250 -4.14 11.54 -17.88
N ALA A 251 -2.89 11.19 -17.57
CA ALA A 251 -2.58 10.09 -16.67
C ALA A 251 -3.13 10.29 -15.24
N VAL A 252 -3.17 11.53 -14.75
CA VAL A 252 -3.62 11.86 -13.40
C VAL A 252 -5.12 11.63 -13.27
N THR A 253 -5.92 12.22 -14.16
CA THR A 253 -7.38 12.09 -14.14
C THR A 253 -7.80 10.68 -14.55
N ALA A 254 -7.05 10.01 -15.43
CA ALA A 254 -7.25 8.59 -15.71
C ALA A 254 -7.06 7.73 -14.45
N SER A 255 -6.00 7.99 -13.67
CA SER A 255 -5.78 7.28 -12.40
C SER A 255 -6.95 7.44 -11.43
N VAL A 256 -7.53 8.64 -11.35
CA VAL A 256 -8.77 8.91 -10.60
C VAL A 256 -9.93 8.09 -11.16
N ALA A 257 -10.16 8.12 -12.47
CA ALA A 257 -11.25 7.37 -13.12
C ALA A 257 -11.20 5.86 -12.84
N TYR A 258 -10.01 5.24 -12.93
CA TYR A 258 -9.83 3.82 -12.59
C TYR A 258 -10.04 3.54 -11.09
N ALA A 259 -9.56 4.43 -10.20
CA ALA A 259 -9.77 4.29 -8.76
C ALA A 259 -11.26 4.41 -8.37
N GLU A 260 -12.00 5.32 -9.01
CA GLU A 260 -13.44 5.48 -8.85
C GLU A 260 -14.20 4.26 -9.36
N ALA A 261 -13.94 3.86 -10.60
CA ALA A 261 -14.55 2.70 -11.23
C ALA A 261 -14.41 1.43 -10.37
N ALA A 262 -13.20 1.16 -9.87
CA ALA A 262 -12.92 0.03 -9.01
C ALA A 262 -13.67 0.12 -7.67
N ASP A 263 -13.76 1.29 -7.07
CA ASP A 263 -14.44 1.47 -5.78
C ASP A 263 -15.97 1.45 -5.90
N VAL A 264 -16.53 1.88 -7.03
CA VAL A 264 -17.96 1.69 -7.35
C VAL A 264 -18.27 0.21 -7.53
N VAL A 265 -17.44 -0.54 -8.25
CA VAL A 265 -17.63 -2.00 -8.36
C VAL A 265 -17.48 -2.69 -7.00
N ARG A 266 -16.50 -2.30 -6.18
CA ARG A 266 -16.40 -2.74 -4.77
C ARG A 266 -17.68 -2.41 -3.99
N PHE A 267 -18.32 -1.27 -4.26
CA PHE A 267 -19.59 -0.89 -3.65
C PHE A 267 -20.73 -1.84 -4.07
N LEU A 268 -20.78 -2.24 -5.34
CA LEU A 268 -21.79 -3.16 -5.87
C LEU A 268 -21.59 -4.62 -5.42
N VAL A 269 -20.33 -5.10 -5.31
CA VAL A 269 -19.97 -6.49 -4.99
C VAL A 269 -19.76 -6.71 -3.48
N ARG A 270 -20.41 -5.92 -2.62
CA ARG A 270 -20.29 -6.11 -1.16
C ARG A 270 -20.90 -7.43 -0.75
N LYS A 271 -20.41 -8.01 0.35
CA LYS A 271 -20.89 -9.30 0.86
C LYS A 271 -22.42 -9.35 1.01
N GLN A 272 -23.05 -8.28 1.49
CA GLN A 272 -24.51 -8.22 1.64
C GLN A 272 -25.26 -8.02 0.32
N ASP A 273 -24.58 -7.56 -0.74
CA ASP A 273 -25.16 -7.24 -2.04
C ASP A 273 -24.80 -8.28 -3.13
N GLN A 274 -24.09 -9.36 -2.77
CA GLN A 274 -23.63 -10.38 -3.70
C GLN A 274 -24.76 -10.96 -4.56
N GLN A 275 -25.93 -11.23 -3.97
CA GLN A 275 -27.09 -11.73 -4.71
C GLN A 275 -27.63 -10.71 -5.72
N ARG A 276 -27.61 -9.41 -5.37
CA ARG A 276 -28.01 -8.33 -6.28
C ARG A 276 -27.04 -8.23 -7.45
N PHE A 277 -25.73 -8.32 -7.18
CA PHE A 277 -24.71 -8.30 -8.22
C PHE A 277 -24.89 -9.45 -9.22
N VAL A 278 -25.04 -10.68 -8.71
CA VAL A 278 -25.25 -11.86 -9.55
C VAL A 278 -26.56 -11.78 -10.34
N SER A 279 -27.63 -11.25 -9.73
CA SER A 279 -28.92 -10.99 -10.41
C SER A 279 -28.75 -10.00 -11.56
N MET A 280 -28.05 -8.88 -11.34
CA MET A 280 -27.74 -7.89 -12.37
C MET A 280 -26.97 -8.52 -13.53
N ILE A 281 -25.89 -9.25 -13.26
CA ILE A 281 -25.10 -9.95 -14.30
C ILE A 281 -25.97 -10.95 -15.07
N GLY A 282 -26.83 -11.71 -14.38
CA GLY A 282 -27.76 -12.65 -14.99
C GLY A 282 -28.74 -11.98 -15.95
N ARG A 283 -29.32 -10.85 -15.57
CA ARG A 283 -30.24 -10.07 -16.40
C ARG A 283 -29.57 -9.50 -17.64
N VAL A 284 -28.37 -8.94 -17.49
CA VAL A 284 -27.59 -8.46 -18.63
C VAL A 284 -27.30 -9.61 -19.60
N ARG A 285 -26.91 -10.78 -19.08
CA ARG A 285 -26.69 -11.99 -19.88
C ARG A 285 -27.94 -12.42 -20.65
N GLU A 286 -29.12 -12.25 -20.07
CA GLU A 286 -30.42 -12.56 -20.69
C GLU A 286 -30.83 -11.55 -21.77
N GLY A 287 -30.07 -10.46 -21.93
CA GLY A 287 -30.26 -9.45 -22.97
C GLY A 287 -30.93 -8.18 -22.47
N GLN A 288 -31.19 -8.05 -21.17
CA GLN A 288 -31.64 -6.79 -20.59
C GLN A 288 -30.51 -5.76 -20.63
N SER A 289 -30.84 -4.47 -20.80
CA SER A 289 -29.84 -3.40 -20.75
C SER A 289 -29.17 -3.34 -19.37
N PHE A 290 -27.92 -2.89 -19.31
CA PHE A 290 -27.21 -2.76 -18.03
C PHE A 290 -27.95 -1.85 -17.03
N ASN A 291 -28.43 -0.68 -17.49
CA ASN A 291 -29.15 0.27 -16.64
C ASN A 291 -30.46 -0.32 -16.10
N SER A 292 -31.23 -1.02 -16.93
CA SER A 292 -32.45 -1.69 -16.47
C SER A 292 -32.15 -2.85 -15.51
N SER A 293 -31.08 -3.61 -15.77
CA SER A 293 -30.65 -4.72 -14.90
C SER A 293 -30.19 -4.22 -13.52
N MET A 294 -29.50 -3.08 -13.48
CA MET A 294 -29.10 -2.41 -12.24
C MET A 294 -30.32 -1.90 -11.46
N GLN A 295 -31.24 -1.23 -12.15
CA GLN A 295 -32.48 -0.73 -11.55
C GLN A 295 -33.30 -1.87 -10.94
N ASP A 296 -33.42 -3.01 -11.62
CA ASP A 296 -34.17 -4.16 -11.12
C ASP A 296 -33.49 -4.86 -9.95
N ALA A 297 -32.15 -4.95 -9.96
CA ALA A 297 -31.39 -5.68 -8.95
C ALA A 297 -31.11 -4.86 -7.68
N TYR A 298 -30.85 -3.56 -7.83
CA TYR A 298 -30.47 -2.66 -6.74
C TYR A 298 -31.54 -1.62 -6.40
N GLY A 299 -32.49 -1.36 -7.29
CA GLY A 299 -33.40 -0.21 -7.16
C GLY A 299 -32.75 1.12 -7.53
N LEU A 300 -31.58 1.08 -8.18
CA LEU A 300 -30.75 2.26 -8.46
C LEU A 300 -30.64 2.52 -9.96
N ASP A 301 -30.83 3.76 -10.36
CA ASP A 301 -30.34 4.28 -11.63
C ASP A 301 -28.90 4.80 -11.47
N LEU A 302 -28.29 5.26 -12.56
CA LEU A 302 -26.89 5.70 -12.54
C LEU A 302 -26.67 6.90 -11.59
N ALA A 303 -27.62 7.82 -11.51
CA ALA A 303 -27.52 8.99 -10.65
C ALA A 303 -27.65 8.63 -9.17
N SER A 304 -28.59 7.74 -8.83
CA SER A 304 -28.79 7.23 -7.46
C SER A 304 -27.60 6.39 -7.01
N LEU A 305 -27.05 5.54 -7.89
CA LEU A 305 -25.80 4.81 -7.63
C LEU A 305 -24.67 5.78 -7.31
N GLU A 306 -24.47 6.80 -8.14
CA GLU A 306 -23.42 7.79 -7.92
C GLU A 306 -23.60 8.52 -6.58
N TYR A 307 -24.82 8.92 -6.25
CA TYR A 307 -25.13 9.57 -4.99
C TYR A 307 -24.84 8.69 -3.77
N GLU A 308 -25.36 7.46 -3.75
CA GLU A 308 -25.17 6.53 -2.63
C GLU A 308 -23.71 6.11 -2.46
N TRP A 309 -23.01 5.87 -3.56
CA TRP A 309 -21.58 5.58 -3.54
C TRP A 309 -20.75 6.77 -3.03
N ARG A 310 -21.06 8.00 -3.47
CA ARG A 310 -20.40 9.22 -2.99
C ARG A 310 -20.61 9.45 -1.49
N GLU A 311 -21.80 9.14 -0.97
CA GLU A 311 -22.01 9.17 0.48
C GLU A 311 -21.15 8.14 1.21
N ASP A 312 -21.07 6.91 0.70
CA ASP A 312 -20.27 5.84 1.29
C ASP A 312 -18.77 6.17 1.33
N VAL A 313 -18.23 6.64 0.21
CA VAL A 313 -16.82 7.03 0.11
C VAL A 313 -16.49 8.23 1.01
N ALA A 314 -17.39 9.21 1.07
CA ALA A 314 -17.25 10.33 1.99
C ALA A 314 -17.25 9.87 3.44
N LYS A 315 -18.14 8.96 3.86
CA LYS A 315 -18.18 8.40 5.22
C LYS A 315 -16.89 7.68 5.58
N ARG A 316 -16.32 6.89 4.66
CA ARG A 316 -15.04 6.18 4.87
C ARG A 316 -13.85 7.11 5.10
N TYR A 317 -13.82 8.26 4.42
CA TYR A 317 -12.66 9.17 4.46
C TYR A 317 -12.80 10.39 5.36
N THR A 318 -14.03 10.80 5.68
CA THR A 318 -14.30 11.95 6.56
C THR A 318 -14.15 11.58 8.05
N PHE A 319 -14.17 10.29 8.39
CA PHE A 319 -14.06 9.85 9.79
C PHE A 319 -12.65 9.95 10.37
N TRP A 320 -11.60 9.80 9.54
CA TRP A 320 -10.21 9.84 10.00
C TRP A 320 -9.80 11.22 10.56
N PRO A 321 -10.13 12.35 9.91
CA PRO A 321 -9.90 13.67 10.49
C PRO A 321 -10.73 13.96 11.75
N VAL A 322 -11.89 13.31 11.96
CA VAL A 322 -12.68 13.51 13.18
C VAL A 322 -12.08 12.72 14.36
N LEU A 323 -11.59 11.51 14.11
CA LEU A 323 -10.90 10.70 15.11
C LEU A 323 -9.52 11.27 15.51
N PHE A 324 -8.75 11.75 14.53
CA PHE A 324 -7.40 12.29 14.76
C PHE A 324 -7.35 13.82 14.89
N GLY A 325 -8.39 14.52 14.46
CA GLY A 325 -8.56 15.97 14.66
C GLY A 325 -9.26 16.33 15.98
N GLY A 326 -9.82 15.34 16.68
CA GLY A 326 -10.23 15.49 18.07
C GLY A 326 -9.01 15.57 18.97
N SER A 327 -8.76 16.73 19.56
CA SER A 327 -7.69 17.06 20.51
C SER A 327 -7.49 16.02 21.63
N ILE A 328 -8.47 15.15 21.88
CA ILE A 328 -8.48 14.08 22.89
C ILE A 328 -7.36 13.05 22.70
N VAL A 329 -7.03 12.64 21.47
CA VAL A 329 -5.95 11.65 21.26
C VAL A 329 -4.59 12.26 21.62
N TRP A 330 -4.35 13.50 21.21
CA TRP A 330 -3.15 14.26 21.56
C TRP A 330 -3.10 14.60 23.05
N VAL A 331 -4.22 14.98 23.67
CA VAL A 331 -4.33 15.21 25.12
C VAL A 331 -4.05 13.92 25.91
N GLY A 332 -4.55 12.78 25.44
CA GLY A 332 -4.28 11.47 26.02
C GLY A 332 -2.81 11.06 25.92
N ALA A 333 -2.20 11.25 24.75
CA ALA A 333 -0.77 10.99 24.53
C ALA A 333 0.13 11.89 25.40
N ILE A 334 -0.17 13.19 25.47
CA ILE A 334 0.52 14.14 26.37
C ILE A 334 0.31 13.74 27.83
N GLY A 335 -0.91 13.33 28.21
CA GLY A 335 -1.23 12.85 29.56
C GLY A 335 -0.40 11.63 29.95
N LEU A 336 -0.30 10.62 29.08
CA LEU A 336 0.53 9.43 29.27
C LEU A 336 2.02 9.78 29.35
N PHE A 337 2.50 10.69 28.50
CA PHE A 337 3.87 11.18 28.54
C PHE A 337 4.19 11.87 29.87
N VAL A 338 3.33 12.79 30.33
CA VAL A 338 3.48 13.50 31.61
C VAL A 338 3.40 12.52 32.78
N TRP A 339 2.51 11.53 32.73
CA TRP A 339 2.41 10.49 33.75
C TRP A 339 3.68 9.63 33.81
N GLY A 340 4.18 9.16 32.67
CA GLY A 340 5.43 8.41 32.56
C GLY A 340 6.64 9.20 33.06
N TRP A 341 6.75 10.47 32.68
CA TRP A 341 7.80 11.38 33.15
C TRP A 341 7.72 11.62 34.67
N ARG A 342 6.53 11.84 35.22
CA ARG A 342 6.33 11.97 36.68
C ARG A 342 6.71 10.68 37.42
N ARG A 343 6.36 9.51 36.87
CA ARG A 343 6.71 8.21 37.46
C ARG A 343 8.21 7.95 37.44
N ARG A 344 8.88 8.29 36.33
CA ARG A 344 10.34 8.22 36.19
C ARG A 344 11.03 9.16 37.18
N ARG A 345 10.63 10.42 37.23
CA ARG A 345 11.21 11.43 38.13
C ARG A 345 11.04 11.07 39.62
N LYS A 346 9.95 10.40 40.00
CA LYS A 346 9.77 9.88 41.36
C LYS A 346 10.76 8.75 41.68
N ARG A 347 11.02 7.85 40.72
CA ARG A 347 12.01 6.76 40.88
C ARG A 347 13.44 7.30 40.97
N ASP A 348 13.77 8.29 40.15
CA ASP A 348 15.10 8.90 40.14
C ASP A 348 15.39 9.62 41.47
N LYS A 349 14.41 10.37 42.01
CA LYS A 349 14.51 10.97 43.35
C LYS A 349 14.68 9.95 44.47
N ALA A 350 13.96 8.83 44.40
CA ALA A 350 14.08 7.77 45.41
C ALA A 350 15.43 7.06 45.36
N THR A 351 16.02 6.93 44.17
CA THR A 351 17.35 6.35 43.97
C THR A 351 18.43 7.28 44.51
N LEU A 352 18.36 8.57 44.19
CA LEU A 352 19.28 9.57 44.71
C LEU A 352 19.23 9.66 46.25
N ALA A 353 18.02 9.60 46.83
CA ALA A 353 17.84 9.61 48.28
C ALA A 353 18.39 8.35 48.99
N ARG A 354 18.53 7.22 48.29
CA ARG A 354 19.18 6.02 48.82
C ARG A 354 20.70 6.19 48.83
N TRP A 355 21.27 6.63 47.71
CA TRP A 355 22.71 6.88 47.61
C TRP A 355 23.19 7.92 48.62
N THR A 356 22.43 9.01 48.84
CA THR A 356 22.78 10.00 49.88
C THR A 356 22.78 9.42 51.31
N LYS A 357 21.98 8.38 51.58
CA LYS A 357 21.97 7.70 52.89
C LYS A 357 23.10 6.70 53.02
N GLU A 358 23.42 5.99 51.94
CA GLU A 358 24.54 5.05 51.88
C GLU A 358 25.87 5.80 52.01
N GLU A 359 26.06 6.91 51.28
CA GLU A 359 27.23 7.78 51.42
C GLU A 359 27.39 8.33 52.85
N ALA A 360 26.29 8.78 53.48
CA ALA A 360 26.34 9.26 54.86
C ALA A 360 26.74 8.15 55.87
N MET A 361 26.31 6.91 55.62
CA MET A 361 26.67 5.75 56.45
C MET A 361 28.13 5.33 56.24
N GLU A 362 28.61 5.36 54.99
CA GLU A 362 30.02 5.09 54.66
C GLU A 362 30.96 6.13 55.24
N ASP A 363 30.60 7.42 55.17
CA ASP A 363 31.38 8.50 55.76
C ASP A 363 31.44 8.38 57.29
N GLU A 364 30.34 7.99 57.93
CA GLU A 364 30.32 7.71 59.38
C GLU A 364 31.20 6.51 59.74
N LEU A 365 31.17 5.44 58.94
CA LEU A 365 32.02 4.26 59.15
C LEU A 365 33.51 4.62 58.97
N ARG A 366 33.86 5.38 57.93
CA ARG A 366 35.22 5.88 57.69
C ARG A 366 35.71 6.80 58.80
N ARG A 367 34.82 7.60 59.38
CA ARG A 367 35.13 8.45 60.53
C ARG A 367 35.47 7.60 61.75
N ARG A 368 34.64 6.59 62.07
CA ARG A 368 34.89 5.66 63.18
C ARG A 368 36.15 4.83 63.01
N LEU A 369 36.45 4.39 61.78
CA LEU A 369 37.69 3.66 61.49
C LEU A 369 38.92 4.55 61.71
N ARG A 370 38.87 5.82 61.28
CA ARG A 370 39.94 6.79 61.55
C ARG A 370 40.13 7.06 63.04
N GLU A 371 39.03 7.23 63.79
CA GLU A 371 39.07 7.39 65.26
C GLU A 371 39.63 6.14 65.96
N ALA A 372 39.32 4.93 65.46
CA ALA A 372 39.88 3.68 65.98
C ALA A 372 41.38 3.51 65.65
N GLU A 373 41.81 3.97 64.48
CA GLU A 373 43.22 3.95 64.06
C GLU A 373 44.07 4.96 64.84
N GLU A 374 43.51 6.13 65.18
CA GLU A 374 44.13 7.10 66.08
C GLU A 374 44.23 6.59 67.53
N ASN A 375 43.21 5.90 68.04
CA ASN A 375 43.21 5.32 69.39
C ASN A 375 43.99 4.00 69.50
N GLY A 376 44.29 3.33 68.38
CA GLY A 376 44.98 2.03 68.30
C GLY A 376 46.51 2.08 68.28
N ARG A 377 47.15 3.27 68.37
CA ARG A 377 48.61 3.38 68.45
C ARG A 377 49.12 3.00 69.85
N VAL A 378 49.30 1.70 70.09
CA VAL A 378 50.05 1.19 71.25
C VAL A 378 51.53 1.55 71.09
N ARG A 379 52.05 2.39 71.99
CA ARG A 379 53.46 2.79 72.06
C ARG A 379 54.28 1.68 72.72
N ILE A 380 54.96 0.84 71.93
CA ILE A 380 55.95 -0.11 72.44
C ILE A 380 57.23 0.67 72.76
N VAL A 381 57.59 0.74 74.04
CA VAL A 381 58.85 1.35 74.52
C VAL A 381 59.90 0.25 74.63
N PHE A 382 60.88 0.24 73.74
CA PHE A 382 62.08 -0.59 73.91
C PHE A 382 63.03 0.10 74.91
N ALA A 383 63.20 -0.51 76.09
CA ALA A 383 64.22 -0.11 77.04
C ALA A 383 65.61 -0.54 76.53
N ARG A 384 66.53 0.42 76.44
CA ARG A 384 67.91 0.25 75.98
C ARG A 384 68.74 -0.38 77.11
N ALA A 385 69.16 -1.64 76.94
CA ALA A 385 70.17 -2.27 77.79
C ALA A 385 71.55 -2.20 77.12
N GLN A 386 72.56 -1.93 77.95
CA GLN A 386 73.98 -1.70 77.65
C GLN A 386 74.67 -2.89 76.97
N ASN A 387 75.62 -2.57 76.09
CA ASN A 387 76.62 -3.49 75.58
C ASN A 387 77.68 -3.77 76.65
N ASP A 388 77.88 -5.04 76.99
CA ASP A 388 79.19 -5.62 77.30
C ASP A 388 79.18 -7.07 76.78
N ALA A 389 80.16 -7.41 75.95
CA ALA A 389 80.42 -8.77 75.40
C ALA A 389 81.27 -9.57 76.43
N PRO A 390 81.41 -10.92 76.39
CA PRO A 390 81.73 -11.74 75.20
C PRO A 390 81.16 -13.19 75.13
N ASP A 391 81.46 -13.85 73.99
CA ASP A 391 81.57 -15.29 73.68
C ASP A 391 80.53 -16.31 74.20
N ASP A 392 79.73 -16.86 73.27
CA ASP A 392 79.79 -18.27 72.82
C ASP A 392 78.55 -18.63 71.97
N LEU A 393 78.75 -19.24 70.80
CA LEU A 393 77.69 -19.71 69.90
C LEU A 393 77.36 -21.19 70.15
N PRO A 394 76.06 -21.57 70.23
CA PRO A 394 75.58 -22.89 69.85
C PRO A 394 74.54 -22.85 68.70
N PRO A 395 74.21 -24.00 68.06
CA PRO A 395 73.83 -24.12 66.63
C PRO A 395 72.32 -23.91 66.34
N PRO A 396 71.89 -23.87 65.07
CA PRO A 396 70.57 -23.35 64.69
C PRO A 396 69.46 -24.41 64.75
N LEU A 397 68.22 -23.96 64.92
CA LEU A 397 66.99 -24.76 64.76
C LEU A 397 65.98 -24.02 63.86
N PRO A 398 65.06 -24.76 63.20
CA PRO A 398 64.82 -24.60 61.76
C PRO A 398 63.55 -23.82 61.39
N GLU A 399 63.43 -23.60 60.08
CA GLU A 399 62.39 -22.91 59.31
C GLU A 399 60.94 -23.28 59.64
N GLY A 400 60.08 -22.27 59.53
CA GLY A 400 58.94 -22.30 58.61
C GLY A 400 57.63 -22.92 59.09
N GLU A 401 56.58 -22.09 59.19
CA GLU A 401 55.21 -22.54 58.95
C GLU A 401 54.39 -21.39 58.33
N VAL A 402 54.06 -21.55 57.04
CA VAL A 402 53.08 -20.72 56.33
C VAL A 402 51.68 -21.16 56.77
N PRO A 403 50.79 -20.25 57.20
CA PRO A 403 49.45 -20.63 57.65
C PRO A 403 48.63 -21.28 56.53
N LYS A 404 48.06 -22.45 56.80
CA LYS A 404 47.11 -23.15 55.92
C LYS A 404 45.70 -23.06 56.52
N ILE A 405 44.71 -22.81 55.66
CA ILE A 405 43.29 -22.81 56.03
C ILE A 405 42.54 -23.89 55.24
N GLU A 406 41.60 -24.56 55.92
CA GLU A 406 40.72 -25.58 55.32
C GLU A 406 39.38 -24.95 54.94
N HIS A 407 39.00 -25.08 53.66
CA HIS A 407 37.69 -24.68 53.17
C HIS A 407 37.13 -25.80 52.29
N GLU A 408 35.92 -26.27 52.60
CA GLU A 408 35.23 -27.34 51.85
C GLU A 408 36.02 -28.67 51.70
N GLY A 409 36.78 -29.05 52.74
CA GLY A 409 37.52 -30.32 52.77
C GLY A 409 38.77 -30.35 51.88
N ARG A 410 39.29 -29.17 51.49
CA ARG A 410 40.58 -29.02 50.81
C ARG A 410 41.42 -27.93 51.50
N TRP A 411 42.73 -28.17 51.56
CA TRP A 411 43.69 -27.29 52.22
C TRP A 411 44.30 -26.28 51.25
N HIS A 412 44.31 -25.00 51.65
CA HIS A 412 44.90 -23.90 50.90
C HIS A 412 46.04 -23.23 51.69
N THR A 413 47.16 -22.92 51.02
CA THR A 413 48.26 -22.10 51.56
C THR A 413 48.07 -20.62 51.19
N LEU A 414 48.23 -19.71 52.16
CA LEU A 414 48.29 -18.27 51.90
C LEU A 414 49.69 -17.92 51.36
N HIS A 415 49.77 -17.37 50.13
CA HIS A 415 50.98 -16.78 49.57
C HIS A 415 51.01 -15.27 49.77
#